data_AF-A0A1N6D5A8-F1
#
_entry.id   AF-A0A1N6D5A8-F1
#
_cell.length_a   1.000
_cell.length_b   1.000
_cell.length_c   1.000
_cell.angle_alpha   90.00
_cell.angle_beta   90.00
_cell.angle_gamma   90.00
#
_symmetry.space_group_name_H-M   'P 1'
#
loop_
_entity.id
_entity.type
_entity.pdbx_description
1 polymer ?
#
loop_
_entity_poly.entity_id
_entity_poly.type
_entity_poly.pdbx_seq_one_letter_code
_entity_poly.pdbx_strand_id
1 'polypeptide(L)'
;MEGRFFTQEQFIKQFNEEVLWAAAVYDRLIKSGFQEYALGEFDFLFVSDQREKLEKFSAFLTATYGSKIGEIGEKDGMPGFTGISPLFPIDQDNLLAWGIDLYFKGFEFDCRLDGYGTFAGPDNKEFPNLEPSQLAYYFDLGISSYNNRNYGASIINFTSAIKIFPENANTWYSRAIAKEAIFLTAKAREDYDKAIELAPTFKEAYINRAVNKSEAEDYTGAIADFNKAIELDANNAAVYFNRGNTKYTLGDRDGAIEDWKKAQALGADYAADRLKELE
;
A
#
# COMPACT_ATOMS: atom_id res chain seq x y z
N MET A 1 6.42 -16.84 21.55
CA MET A 1 5.42 -16.34 20.59
C MET A 1 4.18 -17.24 20.70
N GLU A 2 3.54 -17.22 21.86
CA GLU A 2 2.19 -17.79 22.04
C GLU A 2 1.26 -16.59 22.16
N GLY A 3 0.10 -16.63 21.49
CA GLY A 3 -0.86 -15.52 21.46
C GLY A 3 -0.69 -14.54 20.29
N ARG A 4 -0.34 -15.03 19.09
CA ARG A 4 -0.68 -14.34 17.84
C ARG A 4 -1.63 -15.22 17.03
N PHE A 5 -2.71 -14.67 16.52
CA PHE A 5 -3.69 -15.39 15.70
C PHE A 5 -3.09 -15.96 14.40
N PHE A 6 -2.01 -15.36 13.89
CA PHE A 6 -1.38 -15.78 12.64
C PHE A 6 0.15 -15.65 12.65
N THR A 7 0.81 -16.57 11.95
CA THR A 7 2.19 -16.45 11.48
C THR A 7 2.28 -15.55 10.25
N GLN A 8 3.48 -15.11 9.88
CA GLN A 8 3.70 -14.34 8.65
C GLN A 8 3.24 -15.10 7.39
N GLU A 9 3.46 -16.41 7.35
CA GLU A 9 3.01 -17.25 6.23
C GLU A 9 1.48 -17.28 6.13
N GLN A 10 0.79 -17.41 7.27
CA GLN A 10 -0.67 -17.34 7.31
C GLN A 10 -1.20 -15.97 6.92
N PHE A 11 -0.51 -14.88 7.31
CA PHE A 11 -0.84 -13.53 6.87
C PHE A 11 -0.76 -13.40 5.35
N ILE A 12 0.33 -13.88 4.73
CA ILE A 12 0.50 -13.85 3.26
C ILE A 12 -0.60 -14.67 2.57
N LYS A 13 -0.96 -15.83 3.11
CA LYS A 13 -2.03 -16.65 2.55
C LYS A 13 -3.39 -15.95 2.65
N GLN A 14 -3.73 -15.41 3.82
CA GLN A 14 -5.00 -14.72 4.03
C GLN A 14 -5.11 -13.47 3.16
N PHE A 15 -4.00 -12.75 2.94
CA PHE A 15 -3.96 -11.59 2.05
C PHE A 15 -4.49 -11.91 0.64
N ASN A 16 -4.17 -13.09 0.08
CA ASN A 16 -4.71 -13.50 -1.21
C ASN A 16 -6.22 -13.76 -1.17
N GLU A 17 -6.75 -14.24 -0.04
CA GLU A 17 -8.19 -14.39 0.14
C GLU A 17 -8.87 -13.01 0.20
N GLU A 18 -8.32 -12.05 0.94
CA GLU A 18 -8.86 -10.67 1.01
C GLU A 18 -8.95 -10.02 -0.39
N VAL A 19 -7.96 -10.24 -1.25
CA VAL A 19 -7.98 -9.76 -2.64
C VAL A 19 -9.17 -10.33 -3.42
N LEU A 20 -9.43 -11.63 -3.29
CA LEU A 20 -10.56 -12.30 -3.94
C LEU A 20 -11.91 -11.78 -3.41
N TRP A 21 -11.99 -11.54 -2.11
CA TRP A 21 -13.21 -11.04 -1.46
C TRP A 21 -13.52 -9.60 -1.90
N ALA A 22 -12.51 -8.71 -1.95
CA ALA A 22 -12.70 -7.35 -2.42
C ALA A 22 -13.24 -7.30 -3.86
N ALA A 23 -12.67 -8.12 -4.77
CA ALA A 23 -13.15 -8.22 -6.14
C ALA A 23 -14.59 -8.75 -6.21
N ALA A 24 -14.93 -9.80 -5.45
CA ALA A 24 -16.28 -10.36 -5.42
C ALA A 24 -17.32 -9.38 -4.81
N VAL A 25 -16.93 -8.58 -3.82
CA VAL A 25 -17.78 -7.52 -3.26
C VAL A 25 -18.03 -6.44 -4.31
N TYR A 26 -16.98 -5.94 -4.96
CA TYR A 26 -17.11 -4.96 -6.05
C TYR A 26 -18.01 -5.46 -7.18
N ASP A 27 -17.82 -6.70 -7.65
CA ASP A 27 -18.65 -7.30 -8.71
C ASP A 27 -20.14 -7.37 -8.32
N ARG A 28 -20.44 -7.68 -7.06
CA ARG A 28 -21.82 -7.72 -6.55
C ARG A 28 -22.44 -6.32 -6.52
N LEU A 29 -21.68 -5.30 -6.13
CA LEU A 29 -22.13 -3.91 -6.14
C LEU A 29 -22.50 -3.46 -7.55
N ILE A 30 -21.61 -3.69 -8.53
CA ILE A 30 -21.88 -3.32 -9.92
C ILE A 30 -23.14 -4.05 -10.44
N LYS A 31 -23.30 -5.34 -10.12
CA LYS A 31 -24.51 -6.11 -10.48
C LYS A 31 -25.79 -5.61 -9.82
N SER A 32 -25.72 -4.99 -8.64
CA SER A 32 -26.89 -4.38 -7.99
C SER A 32 -27.23 -2.99 -8.52
N GLY A 33 -26.49 -2.47 -9.51
CA GLY A 33 -26.69 -1.14 -10.09
C GLY A 33 -25.94 -0.02 -9.36
N PHE A 34 -24.96 -0.37 -8.52
CA PHE A 34 -24.05 0.62 -7.94
C PHE A 34 -23.26 1.32 -9.06
N GLN A 35 -23.14 2.65 -8.95
CA GLN A 35 -22.35 3.43 -9.90
C GLN A 35 -20.90 3.46 -9.44
N GLU A 36 -19.99 3.05 -10.32
CA GLU A 36 -18.55 3.08 -10.02
C GLU A 36 -18.12 4.47 -9.57
N TYR A 37 -17.30 4.50 -8.52
CA TYR A 37 -16.77 5.69 -7.88
C TYR A 37 -17.76 6.56 -7.09
N ALA A 38 -19.01 6.12 -6.92
CA ALA A 38 -19.92 6.73 -5.95
C ALA A 38 -19.35 6.58 -4.53
N LEU A 39 -19.63 7.56 -3.67
CA LEU A 39 -19.22 7.53 -2.26
C LEU A 39 -20.03 6.46 -1.53
N GLY A 40 -19.40 5.59 -0.75
CA GLY A 40 -20.14 4.62 0.06
C GLY A 40 -19.41 4.23 1.35
N GLU A 41 -20.17 3.58 2.24
CA GLU A 41 -19.69 3.04 3.51
C GLU A 41 -19.67 1.49 3.45
N PHE A 42 -18.71 0.89 4.14
CA PHE A 42 -18.60 -0.57 4.29
C PHE A 42 -18.66 -0.96 5.74
N ASP A 43 -19.35 -2.05 6.02
CA ASP A 43 -19.29 -2.67 7.33
C ASP A 43 -18.10 -3.64 7.42
N PHE A 44 -17.67 -3.91 8.64
CA PHE A 44 -16.61 -4.87 8.94
C PHE A 44 -16.81 -5.44 10.35
N LEU A 45 -16.25 -6.63 10.59
CA LEU A 45 -16.30 -7.31 11.88
C LEU A 45 -14.90 -7.68 12.40
N PHE A 46 -14.53 -7.01 13.48
CA PHE A 46 -13.54 -7.35 14.51
C PHE A 46 -13.88 -8.57 15.38
N VAL A 47 -13.11 -9.67 15.38
CA VAL A 47 -13.12 -10.64 16.51
C VAL A 47 -11.71 -10.90 17.07
N SER A 48 -11.62 -11.19 18.37
CA SER A 48 -10.36 -11.57 19.05
C SER A 48 -10.67 -12.23 20.40
N ASP A 49 -9.80 -13.12 20.85
CA ASP A 49 -9.82 -13.69 22.20
C ASP A 49 -9.23 -12.72 23.24
N GLN A 50 -8.58 -11.64 22.79
CA GLN A 50 -7.97 -10.61 23.62
C GLN A 50 -8.82 -9.33 23.62
N ARG A 51 -9.82 -9.29 24.51
CA ARG A 51 -10.78 -8.17 24.62
C ARG A 51 -10.12 -6.79 24.76
N GLU A 52 -9.03 -6.68 25.53
CA GLU A 52 -8.29 -5.42 25.69
C GLU A 52 -7.71 -4.91 24.36
N LYS A 53 -7.27 -5.83 23.47
CA LYS A 53 -6.78 -5.45 22.15
C LYS A 53 -7.90 -4.98 21.23
N LEU A 54 -9.08 -5.60 21.29
CA LEU A 54 -10.27 -5.10 20.60
C LEU A 54 -10.66 -3.70 21.04
N GLU A 55 -10.60 -3.41 22.35
CA GLU A 55 -10.88 -2.08 22.90
C GLU A 55 -9.88 -1.02 22.41
N LYS A 56 -8.59 -1.36 22.38
CA LYS A 56 -7.56 -0.46 21.81
C LYS A 56 -7.75 -0.27 20.32
N PHE A 57 -8.06 -1.35 19.59
CA PHE A 57 -8.20 -1.31 18.15
C PHE A 57 -9.44 -0.53 17.72
N SER A 58 -10.59 -0.72 18.39
CA SER A 58 -11.81 0.04 18.09
C SER A 58 -11.62 1.55 18.32
N ALA A 59 -10.93 1.92 19.41
CA ALA A 59 -10.58 3.31 19.69
C ALA A 59 -9.64 3.87 18.61
N PHE A 60 -8.65 3.10 18.18
CA PHE A 60 -7.73 3.45 17.10
C PHE A 60 -8.47 3.66 15.77
N LEU A 61 -9.37 2.75 15.37
CA LEU A 61 -10.17 2.88 14.14
C LEU A 61 -11.05 4.13 14.15
N THR A 62 -11.65 4.46 15.30
CA THR A 62 -12.43 5.70 15.44
C THR A 62 -11.53 6.93 15.27
N ALA A 63 -10.40 6.97 15.99
CA ALA A 63 -9.53 8.14 16.02
C ALA A 63 -8.77 8.37 14.69
N THR A 64 -8.31 7.30 14.04
CA THR A 64 -7.45 7.38 12.85
C THR A 64 -8.23 7.28 11.54
N TYR A 65 -9.33 6.52 11.53
CA TYR A 65 -10.12 6.28 10.33
C TYR A 65 -11.47 6.99 10.37
N GLY A 66 -11.92 7.53 11.51
CA GLY A 66 -13.27 8.09 11.62
C GLY A 66 -14.37 7.03 11.50
N SER A 67 -14.02 5.74 11.74
CA SER A 67 -14.99 4.65 11.66
C SER A 67 -16.00 4.74 12.79
N LYS A 68 -17.26 4.39 12.51
CA LYS A 68 -18.32 4.28 13.51
C LYS A 68 -18.26 2.86 14.08
N ILE A 69 -17.92 2.71 15.35
CA ILE A 69 -17.74 1.39 15.98
C ILE A 69 -18.93 1.06 16.88
N GLY A 70 -19.44 -0.17 16.76
CA GLY A 70 -20.45 -0.74 17.66
C GLY A 70 -19.85 -1.24 18.99
N GLU A 71 -20.73 -1.68 19.89
CA GLU A 71 -20.31 -2.21 21.18
C GLU A 71 -19.51 -3.52 21.04
N ILE A 72 -18.52 -3.69 21.91
CA ILE A 72 -17.77 -4.96 22.03
C ILE A 72 -18.63 -5.96 22.80
N GLY A 73 -19.11 -6.96 22.07
CA GLY A 73 -19.97 -8.03 22.58
C GLY A 73 -19.52 -9.40 22.10
N GLU A 74 -20.36 -10.40 22.29
CA GLU A 74 -20.14 -11.73 21.73
C GLU A 74 -20.57 -11.77 20.27
N LYS A 75 -19.66 -12.20 19.39
CA LYS A 75 -19.80 -12.31 17.93
C LYS A 75 -19.24 -13.68 17.54
N ASP A 76 -20.07 -14.54 16.97
CA ASP A 76 -19.70 -15.89 16.53
C ASP A 76 -18.93 -16.72 17.59
N GLY A 77 -19.34 -16.58 18.86
CA GLY A 77 -18.77 -17.32 19.99
C GLY A 77 -17.45 -16.75 20.54
N MET A 78 -17.03 -15.56 20.10
CA MET A 78 -15.85 -14.85 20.60
C MET A 78 -16.16 -13.37 20.85
N PRO A 79 -15.36 -12.65 21.67
CA PRO A 79 -15.46 -11.20 21.75
C PRO A 79 -15.22 -10.55 20.38
N GLY A 80 -16.03 -9.54 20.06
CA GLY A 80 -15.90 -8.81 18.81
C GLY A 80 -16.76 -7.55 18.72
N PHE A 81 -16.48 -6.72 17.71
CA PHE A 81 -17.26 -5.52 17.38
C PHE A 81 -17.47 -5.39 15.88
N THR A 82 -18.62 -4.85 15.49
CA THR A 82 -18.86 -4.39 14.13
C THR A 82 -18.48 -2.93 13.98
N GLY A 83 -18.04 -2.51 12.80
CA GLY A 83 -17.82 -1.11 12.48
C GLY A 83 -18.34 -0.75 11.10
N ILE A 84 -18.44 0.55 10.84
CA ILE A 84 -18.80 1.13 9.55
C ILE A 84 -17.71 2.14 9.17
N SER A 85 -17.17 2.04 7.96
CA SER A 85 -16.18 2.98 7.43
C SER A 85 -16.79 4.38 7.24
N PRO A 86 -15.97 5.44 7.15
CA PRO A 86 -16.43 6.68 6.54
C PRO A 86 -16.83 6.47 5.07
N LEU A 87 -17.49 7.48 4.51
CA LEU A 87 -17.72 7.58 3.07
C LEU A 87 -16.41 7.71 2.31
N PHE A 88 -16.24 6.89 1.29
CA PHE A 88 -15.15 7.01 0.32
C PHE A 88 -15.61 6.60 -1.09
N PRO A 89 -14.98 7.11 -2.16
CA PRO A 89 -15.36 6.73 -3.52
C PRO A 89 -14.97 5.28 -3.81
N ILE A 90 -15.96 4.46 -4.15
CA ILE A 90 -15.77 3.03 -4.30
C ILE A 90 -15.44 2.70 -5.75
N ASP A 91 -14.21 2.28 -6.00
CA ASP A 91 -13.85 1.46 -7.15
C ASP A 91 -13.15 0.18 -6.66
N GLN A 92 -12.84 -0.73 -7.58
CA GLN A 92 -12.23 -2.02 -7.24
C GLN A 92 -10.90 -1.84 -6.49
N ASP A 93 -10.09 -0.87 -6.89
CA ASP A 93 -8.76 -0.62 -6.34
C ASP A 93 -8.81 0.04 -4.97
N ASN A 94 -9.72 1.00 -4.79
CA ASN A 94 -9.98 1.67 -3.53
C ASN A 94 -10.54 0.68 -2.50
N LEU A 95 -11.48 -0.18 -2.90
CA LEU A 95 -12.02 -1.22 -2.02
C LEU A 95 -10.94 -2.22 -1.60
N LEU A 96 -10.11 -2.65 -2.56
CA LEU A 96 -9.00 -3.54 -2.29
C LEU A 96 -8.00 -2.91 -1.31
N ALA A 97 -7.59 -1.66 -1.57
CA ALA A 97 -6.64 -0.93 -0.72
C ALA A 97 -7.17 -0.73 0.70
N TRP A 98 -8.44 -0.38 0.84
CA TRP A 98 -9.10 -0.23 2.14
C TRP A 98 -9.17 -1.56 2.91
N GLY A 99 -9.61 -2.64 2.26
CA GLY A 99 -9.72 -3.95 2.89
C GLY A 99 -8.36 -4.47 3.37
N ILE A 100 -7.33 -4.35 2.54
CA ILE A 100 -5.97 -4.75 2.90
C ILE A 100 -5.41 -3.93 4.07
N ASP A 101 -5.58 -2.60 4.06
CA ASP A 101 -5.08 -1.75 5.14
C ASP A 101 -5.76 -2.12 6.46
N LEU A 102 -7.08 -2.30 6.46
CA LEU A 102 -7.82 -2.77 7.63
C LEU A 102 -7.36 -4.15 8.10
N TYR A 103 -7.15 -5.09 7.18
CA TYR A 103 -6.65 -6.42 7.52
C TYR A 103 -5.27 -6.36 8.18
N PHE A 104 -4.36 -5.56 7.63
CA PHE A 104 -3.03 -5.34 8.20
C PHE A 104 -3.10 -4.75 9.61
N LYS A 105 -4.02 -3.81 9.87
CA LYS A 105 -4.27 -3.30 11.24
C LYS A 105 -4.88 -4.35 12.15
N GLY A 106 -5.83 -5.14 11.66
CA GLY A 106 -6.35 -6.29 12.40
C GLY A 106 -5.22 -7.18 12.89
N PHE A 107 -4.29 -7.53 11.99
CA PHE A 107 -3.10 -8.32 12.34
C PHE A 107 -2.20 -7.63 13.38
N GLU A 108 -1.90 -6.34 13.24
CA GLU A 108 -1.10 -5.57 14.20
C GLU A 108 -1.70 -5.61 15.62
N PHE A 109 -3.03 -5.56 15.70
CA PHE A 109 -3.79 -5.63 16.94
C PHE A 109 -4.25 -7.05 17.31
N ASP A 110 -3.77 -8.08 16.61
CA ASP A 110 -4.12 -9.47 16.90
C ASP A 110 -5.64 -9.72 16.93
N CYS A 111 -6.32 -9.13 15.95
CA CYS A 111 -7.74 -9.23 15.68
C CYS A 111 -7.95 -9.86 14.30
N ARG A 112 -8.95 -10.74 14.19
CA ARG A 112 -9.35 -11.33 12.92
C ARG A 112 -10.50 -10.52 12.31
N LEU A 113 -10.39 -10.28 11.02
CA LEU A 113 -11.40 -9.60 10.22
C LEU A 113 -12.34 -10.64 9.62
N ASP A 114 -13.59 -10.68 10.08
CA ASP A 114 -14.59 -11.66 9.66
C ASP A 114 -15.62 -11.01 8.72
N GLY A 115 -15.25 -10.91 7.44
CA GLY A 115 -16.13 -10.47 6.38
C GLY A 115 -16.39 -8.95 6.33
N TYR A 116 -16.86 -8.52 5.16
CA TYR A 116 -17.27 -7.15 4.86
C TYR A 116 -18.56 -7.20 4.07
N GLY A 117 -19.60 -6.63 4.64
CA GLY A 117 -20.84 -6.23 4.00
C GLY A 117 -20.76 -4.77 3.57
N THR A 118 -21.69 -4.37 2.71
CA THR A 118 -21.71 -3.03 2.14
C THR A 118 -23.15 -2.51 2.19
N PHE A 119 -23.28 -1.24 2.56
CA PHE A 119 -24.55 -0.51 2.48
C PHE A 119 -24.66 0.28 1.17
N ALA A 120 -23.84 -0.02 0.16
CA ALA A 120 -23.87 0.68 -1.12
C ALA A 120 -24.99 0.13 -2.02
N GLY A 121 -26.23 0.49 -1.70
CA GLY A 121 -27.37 0.28 -2.58
C GLY A 121 -27.35 1.21 -3.81
N PRO A 122 -28.15 0.92 -4.86
CA PRO A 122 -28.22 1.70 -6.10
C PRO A 122 -28.73 3.15 -5.91
N ASP A 123 -29.25 3.48 -4.73
CA ASP A 123 -29.72 4.82 -4.37
C ASP A 123 -28.59 5.79 -3.97
N ASN A 124 -27.34 5.30 -3.87
CA ASN A 124 -26.20 6.09 -3.44
C ASN A 124 -25.64 6.95 -4.59
N LYS A 125 -26.23 8.13 -4.79
CA LYS A 125 -25.95 9.06 -5.90
C LYS A 125 -24.91 10.14 -5.57
N GLU A 126 -24.23 10.03 -4.44
CA GLU A 126 -23.21 10.99 -4.04
C GLU A 126 -21.85 10.64 -4.65
N PHE A 127 -21.13 11.65 -5.11
CA PHE A 127 -19.82 11.52 -5.74
C PHE A 127 -18.84 12.51 -5.11
N PRO A 128 -17.53 12.19 -5.10
CA PRO A 128 -16.52 13.17 -4.72
C PRO A 128 -16.56 14.38 -5.66
N ASN A 129 -16.23 15.55 -5.12
CA ASN A 129 -16.12 16.78 -5.92
C ASN A 129 -14.80 16.76 -6.71
N LEU A 130 -14.82 16.37 -7.98
CA LEU A 130 -13.63 16.25 -8.81
C LEU A 130 -13.36 17.49 -9.68
N GLU A 131 -13.78 18.68 -9.22
CA GLU A 131 -13.41 19.93 -9.89
C GLU A 131 -11.88 20.17 -9.84
N PRO A 132 -11.26 20.79 -10.85
CA PRO A 132 -9.82 21.07 -10.87
C PRO A 132 -9.28 21.78 -9.62
N SER A 133 -10.10 22.62 -8.98
CA SER A 133 -9.75 23.33 -7.75
C SER A 133 -9.54 22.41 -6.54
N GLN A 134 -10.03 21.16 -6.59
CA GLN A 134 -9.90 20.17 -5.52
C GLN A 134 -8.62 19.31 -5.63
N LEU A 135 -7.80 19.50 -6.68
CA LEU A 135 -6.58 18.72 -6.86
C LEU A 135 -5.67 18.77 -5.63
N ALA A 136 -5.36 19.98 -5.15
CA ALA A 136 -4.50 20.16 -3.97
C ALA A 136 -5.15 19.58 -2.71
N TYR A 137 -6.47 19.73 -2.56
CA TYR A 137 -7.22 19.17 -1.43
C TYR A 137 -7.05 17.65 -1.34
N TYR A 138 -7.31 16.91 -2.41
CA TYR A 138 -7.16 15.46 -2.40
C TYR A 138 -5.69 15.01 -2.33
N PHE A 139 -4.77 15.74 -2.95
CA PHE A 139 -3.34 15.43 -2.85
C PHE A 139 -2.84 15.58 -1.39
N ASP A 140 -3.19 16.68 -0.73
CA ASP A 140 -2.79 16.96 0.64
C ASP A 140 -3.44 16.00 1.63
N LEU A 141 -4.70 15.61 1.39
CA LEU A 141 -5.33 14.52 2.14
C LEU A 141 -4.59 13.20 1.96
N GLY A 142 -4.19 12.86 0.73
CA GLY A 142 -3.38 11.67 0.44
C GLY A 142 -2.09 11.62 1.27
N ILE A 143 -1.37 12.74 1.32
CA ILE A 143 -0.13 12.88 2.11
C ILE A 143 -0.41 12.81 3.62
N SER A 144 -1.43 13.52 4.10
CA SER A 144 -1.83 13.52 5.51
C SER A 144 -2.22 12.12 5.98
N SER A 145 -3.03 11.40 5.19
CA SER A 145 -3.43 10.02 5.47
C SER A 145 -2.22 9.07 5.49
N TYR A 146 -1.26 9.24 4.58
CA TYR A 146 -0.02 8.46 4.57
C TYR A 146 0.78 8.67 5.86
N ASN A 147 0.97 9.93 6.28
CA ASN A 147 1.71 10.27 7.49
C ASN A 147 1.04 9.75 8.77
N ASN A 148 -0.29 9.64 8.75
CA ASN A 148 -1.08 9.05 9.83
C ASN A 148 -1.19 7.52 9.75
N ARG A 149 -0.48 6.88 8.82
CA ARG A 149 -0.52 5.42 8.57
C ARG A 149 -1.91 4.88 8.25
N ASN A 150 -2.76 5.71 7.67
CA ASN A 150 -4.03 5.33 7.05
C ASN A 150 -3.79 5.24 5.54
N TYR A 151 -3.18 4.13 5.14
CA TYR A 151 -2.68 3.96 3.77
C TYR A 151 -3.81 3.72 2.78
N GLY A 152 -4.90 3.07 3.20
CA GLY A 152 -6.12 2.92 2.40
C GLY A 152 -6.71 4.28 2.02
N ALA A 153 -6.91 5.18 3.00
CA ALA A 153 -7.38 6.54 2.71
C ALA A 153 -6.35 7.33 1.87
N SER A 154 -5.05 7.11 2.10
CA SER A 154 -4.01 7.75 1.28
C SER A 154 -4.16 7.39 -0.20
N ILE A 155 -4.30 6.09 -0.51
CA ILE A 155 -4.48 5.59 -1.88
C ILE A 155 -5.77 6.14 -2.50
N ILE A 156 -6.88 6.11 -1.77
CA ILE A 156 -8.18 6.64 -2.21
C ILE A 156 -8.11 8.12 -2.57
N ASN A 157 -7.45 8.92 -1.73
CA ASN A 157 -7.30 10.36 -1.96
C ASN A 157 -6.38 10.64 -3.16
N PHE A 158 -5.28 9.91 -3.31
CA PHE A 158 -4.46 10.02 -4.52
C PHE A 158 -5.20 9.55 -5.78
N THR A 159 -6.06 8.53 -5.70
CA THR A 159 -6.94 8.13 -6.81
C THR A 159 -7.87 9.28 -7.21
N SER A 160 -8.44 10.01 -6.25
CA SER A 160 -9.26 11.19 -6.52
C SER A 160 -8.46 12.29 -7.21
N ALA A 161 -7.24 12.58 -6.72
CA ALA A 161 -6.35 13.56 -7.34
C ALA A 161 -5.95 13.15 -8.78
N ILE A 162 -5.72 11.85 -9.04
CA ILE A 162 -5.42 11.32 -10.39
C ILE A 162 -6.63 11.49 -11.32
N LYS A 163 -7.86 11.29 -10.85
CA LYS A 163 -9.06 11.53 -11.67
C LYS A 163 -9.22 13.01 -12.04
N ILE A 164 -8.76 13.93 -11.21
CA ILE A 164 -8.79 15.37 -11.48
C ILE A 164 -7.69 15.76 -12.48
N PHE A 165 -6.47 15.28 -12.28
CA PHE A 165 -5.34 15.60 -13.16
C PHE A 165 -4.41 14.38 -13.37
N PRO A 166 -4.72 13.52 -14.36
CA PRO A 166 -4.00 12.26 -14.57
C PRO A 166 -2.58 12.44 -15.11
N GLU A 167 -2.19 13.63 -15.58
CA GLU A 167 -0.83 13.92 -16.07
C GLU A 167 0.13 14.32 -14.93
N ASN A 168 -0.31 14.34 -13.67
CA ASN A 168 0.56 14.63 -12.53
C ASN A 168 1.39 13.40 -12.12
N ALA A 169 2.62 13.31 -12.63
CA ALA A 169 3.55 12.23 -12.30
C ALA A 169 3.78 12.06 -10.78
N ASN A 170 3.78 13.16 -10.01
CA ASN A 170 3.96 13.09 -8.55
C ASN A 170 2.82 12.38 -7.86
N THR A 171 1.56 12.54 -8.33
CA THR A 171 0.41 11.86 -7.71
C THR A 171 0.45 10.36 -7.94
N TRP A 172 0.83 9.91 -9.14
CA TRP A 172 1.07 8.49 -9.41
C TRP A 172 2.18 7.93 -8.53
N TYR A 173 3.32 8.60 -8.47
CA TYR A 173 4.44 8.20 -7.62
C TYR A 173 4.06 8.13 -6.12
N SER A 174 3.33 9.12 -5.61
CA SER A 174 2.85 9.13 -4.22
C SER A 174 1.86 7.99 -3.94
N ARG A 175 0.96 7.69 -4.88
CA ARG A 175 0.04 6.54 -4.74
C ARG A 175 0.78 5.21 -4.78
N ALA A 176 1.82 5.09 -5.62
CA ALA A 176 2.68 3.91 -5.65
C ALA A 176 3.32 3.64 -4.29
N ILE A 177 3.91 4.66 -3.65
CA ILE A 177 4.47 4.54 -2.30
C ILE A 177 3.41 4.08 -1.29
N ALA A 178 2.21 4.67 -1.33
CA ALA A 178 1.13 4.28 -0.44
C ALA A 178 0.68 2.82 -0.66
N LYS A 179 0.65 2.35 -1.92
CA LYS A 179 0.39 0.94 -2.28
C LYS A 179 1.49 0.01 -1.77
N GLU A 180 2.77 0.39 -1.85
CA GLU A 180 3.87 -0.41 -1.30
C GLU A 180 3.76 -0.57 0.23
N ALA A 181 3.31 0.46 0.94
CA ALA A 181 3.13 0.42 2.39
C ALA A 181 2.10 -0.63 2.86
N ILE A 182 1.23 -1.10 1.95
CA ILE A 182 0.27 -2.18 2.19
C ILE A 182 0.48 -3.40 1.28
N PHE A 183 1.72 -3.58 0.79
CA PHE A 183 2.14 -4.74 0.00
C PHE A 183 1.41 -4.96 -1.33
N LEU A 184 0.75 -3.92 -1.87
CA LEU A 184 0.21 -3.92 -3.23
C LEU A 184 1.31 -3.67 -4.27
N THR A 185 2.38 -4.46 -4.22
CA THR A 185 3.63 -4.22 -4.97
C THR A 185 3.44 -4.22 -6.48
N ALA A 186 2.62 -5.12 -7.03
CA ALA A 186 2.30 -5.15 -8.46
C ALA A 186 1.53 -3.89 -8.91
N LYS A 187 0.52 -3.46 -8.14
CA LYS A 187 -0.25 -2.24 -8.42
C LYS A 187 0.57 -0.97 -8.18
N ALA A 188 1.56 -1.00 -7.30
CA ALA A 188 2.50 0.09 -7.12
C ALA A 188 3.42 0.22 -8.34
N ARG A 189 3.86 -0.91 -8.92
CA ARG A 189 4.67 -0.92 -10.15
C ARG A 189 3.95 -0.26 -11.33
N GLU A 190 2.66 -0.54 -11.50
CA GLU A 190 1.83 0.13 -12.52
C GLU A 190 1.82 1.66 -12.35
N ASP A 191 1.72 2.14 -11.10
CA ASP A 191 1.75 3.57 -10.81
C ASP A 191 3.16 4.17 -11.03
N TYR A 192 4.24 3.44 -10.72
CA TYR A 192 5.60 3.86 -11.07
C TYR A 192 5.82 3.92 -12.58
N ASP A 193 5.32 2.94 -13.33
CA ASP A 193 5.37 2.95 -14.79
C ASP A 193 4.69 4.22 -15.33
N LYS A 194 3.54 4.57 -14.79
CA LYS A 194 2.83 5.79 -15.20
C LYS A 194 3.57 7.07 -14.82
N ALA A 195 4.14 7.14 -13.62
CA ALA A 195 4.95 8.28 -13.19
C ALA A 195 6.17 8.48 -14.10
N ILE A 196 6.84 7.40 -14.50
CA ILE A 196 8.01 7.40 -15.39
C ILE A 196 7.62 7.77 -16.83
N GLU A 197 6.49 7.27 -17.32
CA GLU A 197 5.94 7.65 -18.64
C GLU A 197 5.71 9.16 -18.73
N LEU A 198 5.09 9.74 -17.69
CA LEU A 198 4.78 11.16 -17.61
C LEU A 198 6.02 12.04 -17.34
N ALA A 199 6.98 11.53 -16.58
CA ALA A 199 8.21 12.22 -16.23
C ALA A 199 9.43 11.29 -16.37
N PRO A 200 10.02 11.15 -17.58
CA PRO A 200 11.13 10.24 -17.83
C PRO A 200 12.43 10.54 -17.07
N THR A 201 12.52 11.70 -16.43
CA THR A 201 13.64 12.13 -15.57
C THR A 201 13.33 11.98 -14.08
N PHE A 202 12.23 11.34 -13.71
CA PHE A 202 11.82 11.14 -12.32
C PHE A 202 12.64 10.04 -11.66
N LYS A 203 13.83 10.42 -11.18
CA LYS A 203 14.82 9.52 -10.60
C LYS A 203 14.24 8.64 -9.49
N GLU A 204 13.50 9.21 -8.55
CA GLU A 204 12.96 8.50 -7.39
C GLU A 204 11.99 7.39 -7.81
N ALA A 205 11.22 7.59 -8.89
CA ALA A 205 10.34 6.56 -9.44
C ALA A 205 11.13 5.36 -10.00
N TYR A 206 12.26 5.59 -10.68
CA TYR A 206 13.15 4.50 -11.11
C TYR A 206 13.75 3.75 -9.93
N ILE A 207 14.22 4.46 -8.90
CA ILE A 207 14.83 3.84 -7.71
C ILE A 207 13.83 2.91 -7.02
N ASN A 208 12.62 3.39 -6.74
CA ASN A 208 11.63 2.59 -6.02
C ASN A 208 11.09 1.46 -6.89
N ARG A 209 10.86 1.68 -8.19
CA ARG A 209 10.48 0.60 -9.12
C ARG A 209 11.56 -0.48 -9.21
N ALA A 210 12.83 -0.10 -9.16
CA ALA A 210 13.94 -1.05 -9.15
C ALA A 210 13.95 -1.93 -7.90
N VAL A 211 13.75 -1.34 -6.72
CA VAL A 211 13.63 -2.09 -5.46
C VAL A 211 12.44 -3.05 -5.53
N ASN A 212 11.27 -2.56 -5.94
CA ASN A 212 10.07 -3.36 -6.13
C ASN A 212 10.28 -4.55 -7.10
N LYS A 213 11.00 -4.33 -8.20
CA LYS A 213 11.36 -5.40 -9.16
C LYS A 213 12.33 -6.40 -8.56
N SER A 214 13.32 -5.94 -7.80
CA SER A 214 14.28 -6.83 -7.14
C SER A 214 13.60 -7.73 -6.11
N GLU A 215 12.64 -7.20 -5.35
CA GLU A 215 11.85 -7.99 -4.39
C GLU A 215 10.94 -9.02 -5.07
N ALA A 216 10.46 -8.70 -6.27
CA ALA A 216 9.71 -9.61 -7.13
C ALA A 216 10.61 -10.55 -7.98
N GLU A 217 11.91 -10.62 -7.66
CA GLU A 217 12.91 -11.45 -8.35
C GLU A 217 13.13 -11.08 -9.85
N ASP A 218 12.60 -9.95 -10.32
CA ASP A 218 12.94 -9.36 -11.62
C ASP A 218 14.25 -8.57 -11.51
N TYR A 219 15.34 -9.29 -11.25
CA TYR A 219 16.65 -8.69 -11.04
C TYR A 219 17.17 -7.96 -12.28
N THR A 220 16.85 -8.45 -13.48
CA THR A 220 17.28 -7.82 -14.73
C THR A 220 16.57 -6.49 -14.94
N GLY A 221 15.24 -6.45 -14.73
CA GLY A 221 14.47 -5.21 -14.79
C GLY A 221 14.87 -4.22 -13.70
N ALA A 222 15.17 -4.70 -12.49
CA ALA A 222 15.68 -3.88 -11.40
C ALA A 222 17.02 -3.22 -11.73
N ILE A 223 17.99 -3.98 -12.25
CA ILE A 223 19.30 -3.46 -12.67
C ILE A 223 19.14 -2.39 -13.76
N ALA A 224 18.25 -2.59 -14.74
CA ALA A 224 17.99 -1.60 -15.78
C ALA A 224 17.46 -0.28 -15.20
N ASP A 225 16.56 -0.33 -14.22
CA ASP A 225 16.03 0.86 -13.56
C ASP A 225 17.08 1.54 -12.67
N PHE A 226 17.90 0.78 -11.94
CA PHE A 226 19.03 1.35 -11.19
C PHE A 226 20.06 2.00 -12.11
N ASN A 227 20.35 1.41 -13.28
CA ASN A 227 21.20 2.05 -14.29
C ASN A 227 20.63 3.40 -14.70
N LYS A 228 19.31 3.46 -14.96
CA LYS A 228 18.66 4.72 -15.34
C LYS A 228 18.72 5.76 -14.22
N ALA A 229 18.52 5.35 -12.97
CA ALA A 229 18.66 6.23 -11.81
C ALA A 229 20.10 6.77 -11.66
N ILE A 230 21.12 5.95 -11.94
CA ILE A 230 22.54 6.36 -11.94
C ILE A 230 22.85 7.33 -13.07
N GLU A 231 22.27 7.15 -14.27
CA GLU A 231 22.39 8.13 -15.36
C GLU A 231 21.84 9.51 -14.96
N LEU A 232 20.74 9.53 -14.20
CA LEU A 232 20.11 10.76 -13.72
C LEU A 232 20.86 11.39 -12.53
N ASP A 233 21.48 10.58 -11.67
CA ASP A 233 22.25 11.03 -10.51
C ASP A 233 23.34 10.01 -10.14
N ALA A 234 24.55 10.26 -10.65
CA ALA A 234 25.68 9.36 -10.47
C ALA A 234 26.29 9.39 -9.05
N ASN A 235 25.81 10.27 -8.15
CA ASN A 235 26.35 10.45 -6.80
C ASN A 235 25.44 9.84 -5.71
N ASN A 236 24.36 9.16 -6.08
CA ASN A 236 23.48 8.53 -5.11
C ASN A 236 24.03 7.17 -4.63
N ALA A 237 24.68 7.17 -3.47
CA ALA A 237 25.29 5.98 -2.87
C ALA A 237 24.30 4.81 -2.67
N ALA A 238 23.05 5.10 -2.29
CA ALA A 238 22.03 4.09 -2.04
C ALA A 238 21.66 3.32 -3.32
N VAL A 239 21.70 3.97 -4.49
CA VAL A 239 21.39 3.34 -5.77
C VAL A 239 22.45 2.31 -6.15
N TYR A 240 23.74 2.64 -5.98
CA TYR A 240 24.81 1.67 -6.18
C TYR A 240 24.70 0.52 -5.19
N PHE A 241 24.43 0.80 -3.90
CA PHE A 241 24.27 -0.28 -2.92
C PHE A 241 23.14 -1.24 -3.26
N ASN A 242 21.96 -0.71 -3.62
CA ASN A 242 20.80 -1.54 -3.98
C ASN A 242 21.02 -2.31 -5.29
N ARG A 243 21.66 -1.70 -6.29
CA ARG A 243 22.07 -2.42 -7.52
C ARG A 243 23.07 -3.51 -7.21
N GLY A 244 24.03 -3.26 -6.32
CA GLY A 244 25.00 -4.25 -5.86
C GLY A 244 24.35 -5.44 -5.16
N ASN A 245 23.39 -5.20 -4.26
CA ASN A 245 22.61 -6.27 -3.63
C ASN A 245 21.82 -7.08 -4.67
N THR A 246 21.22 -6.40 -5.65
CA THR A 246 20.46 -7.05 -6.73
C THR A 246 21.37 -7.94 -7.59
N LYS A 247 22.54 -7.43 -8.00
CA LYS A 247 23.55 -8.18 -8.75
C LYS A 247 24.08 -9.37 -7.98
N TYR A 248 24.34 -9.21 -6.68
CA TYR A 248 24.80 -10.31 -5.82
C TYR A 248 23.78 -11.45 -5.79
N THR A 249 22.50 -11.13 -5.60
CA THR A 249 21.40 -12.13 -5.62
C THR A 249 21.25 -12.78 -7.00
N LEU A 250 21.46 -12.03 -8.09
CA LEU A 250 21.49 -12.54 -9.46
C LEU A 250 22.73 -13.43 -9.75
N GLY A 251 23.74 -13.43 -8.87
CA GLY A 251 24.99 -14.18 -9.01
C GLY A 251 26.14 -13.42 -9.65
N ASP A 252 25.95 -12.14 -10.02
CA ASP A 252 27.00 -11.24 -10.49
C ASP A 252 27.78 -10.66 -9.30
N ARG A 253 28.69 -11.49 -8.76
CA ARG A 253 29.49 -11.12 -7.59
C ARG A 253 30.48 -9.99 -7.88
N ASP A 254 31.14 -10.01 -9.03
CA ASP A 254 32.14 -9.00 -9.38
C ASP A 254 31.46 -7.63 -9.54
N GLY A 255 30.33 -7.58 -10.27
CA GLY A 255 29.56 -6.36 -10.43
C GLY A 255 28.95 -5.85 -9.12
N ALA A 256 28.61 -6.74 -8.18
CA ALA A 256 28.16 -6.36 -6.84
C ALA A 256 29.29 -5.70 -6.02
N ILE A 257 30.49 -6.28 -6.03
CA ILE A 257 31.67 -5.73 -5.35
C ILE A 257 32.02 -4.35 -5.89
N GLU A 258 31.99 -4.16 -7.22
CA GLU A 258 32.21 -2.85 -7.84
C GLU A 258 31.21 -1.80 -7.35
N ASP A 259 29.93 -2.16 -7.31
CA ASP A 259 28.85 -1.28 -6.87
C ASP A 259 28.95 -0.95 -5.38
N TRP A 260 29.27 -1.92 -4.52
CA TRP A 260 29.46 -1.67 -3.09
C TRP A 260 30.69 -0.81 -2.81
N LYS A 261 31.80 -1.01 -3.53
CA LYS A 261 32.97 -0.10 -3.45
C LYS A 261 32.60 1.31 -3.87
N LYS A 262 31.82 1.46 -4.94
CA LYS A 262 31.34 2.77 -5.39
C LYS A 262 30.42 3.43 -4.36
N ALA A 263 29.49 2.67 -3.79
CA ALA A 263 28.61 3.14 -2.72
C ALA A 263 29.40 3.60 -1.49
N GLN A 264 30.38 2.80 -1.04
CA GLN A 264 31.27 3.16 0.07
C GLN A 264 32.05 4.44 -0.22
N ALA A 265 32.62 4.58 -1.42
CA ALA A 265 33.33 5.80 -1.82
C ALA A 265 32.44 7.05 -1.87
N LEU A 266 31.13 6.87 -2.02
CA LEU A 266 30.11 7.94 -1.95
C LEU A 266 29.55 8.15 -0.53
N GLY A 267 30.07 7.46 0.48
CA GLY A 267 29.71 7.64 1.90
C GLY A 267 28.68 6.64 2.45
N ALA A 268 28.34 5.58 1.73
CA ALA A 268 27.53 4.49 2.28
C ALA A 268 28.40 3.52 3.09
N ASP A 269 28.67 3.86 4.36
CA ASP A 269 29.51 3.04 5.25
C ASP A 269 29.00 1.61 5.41
N TYR A 270 27.68 1.41 5.36
CA TYR A 270 27.02 0.10 5.41
C TYR A 270 27.37 -0.81 4.22
N ALA A 271 27.90 -0.27 3.12
CA ALA A 271 28.42 -1.08 2.02
C ALA A 271 29.70 -1.85 2.39
N ALA A 272 30.44 -1.37 3.41
CA ALA A 272 31.64 -2.03 3.89
C ALA A 272 31.34 -3.42 4.49
N ASP A 273 30.17 -3.59 5.10
CA ASP A 273 29.79 -4.87 5.71
C ASP A 273 29.59 -5.95 4.64
N ARG A 274 28.98 -5.59 3.50
CA ARG A 274 28.87 -6.49 2.34
C ARG A 274 30.22 -6.88 1.75
N LEU A 275 31.18 -5.96 1.72
CA LEU A 275 32.53 -6.24 1.21
C LEU A 275 33.28 -7.21 2.12
N LYS A 276 33.16 -7.08 3.44
CA LYS A 276 33.79 -7.97 4.43
C LYS A 276 33.21 -9.39 4.42
N GLU A 277 31.92 -9.54 4.11
CA GLU A 277 31.27 -10.85 4.00
C GLU A 277 31.86 -11.72 2.86
N LEU A 278 32.63 -11.12 1.94
CA LEU A 278 33.23 -11.78 0.79
C LEU A 278 34.74 -12.00 0.89
N GLU A 279 35.37 -11.59 1.99
CA GLU A 279 36.78 -11.84 2.31
C GLU A 279 36.99 -13.21 2.97
#